data_AF-A0AAV3Q434-F1
#
_entry.id   AF-A0AAV3Q434-F1
#
_cell.length_a   1.000
_cell.length_b   1.000
_cell.length_c   1.000
_cell.angle_alpha   90.00
_cell.angle_beta   90.00
_cell.angle_gamma   90.00
#
_symmetry.space_group_name_H-M   'P 1'
#
loop_
_entity.id
_entity.type
_entity.pdbx_description
1 polymer ?
#
loop_
_entity_poly.entity_id
_entity_poly.type
_entity_poly.pdbx_seq_one_letter_code
_entity_poly.pdbx_strand_id
1 'polypeptide(L)'
;MSWRSGLSWELVGPDLVLNYTDSQCIKWLQFQHLVHYSSYMGHGDHAGGNNKFKQLVPEIKVYGGSIDNVQGCTDKVENGDKLSLGADISILSLHTPCHTRGHISYYVSGTEGEHPAVFTGDTMFIAGCGRFFEGTAEQMHQSLCVTLGSLPKPTRVYCGHEYTVKNLQFALTVEPDNGKIAQKLSWAEQKRKDGLPTIPSTIEEEWETNPFMRVDLQVVQDKVGCKSPTEALQEIRQRKDNWRG
;
A
#
# COMPACT_ATOMS: atom_id res chain seq x y z
N MET A 1 5.83 -3.98 26.46
CA MET A 1 5.23 -4.56 25.24
C MET A 1 5.68 -3.71 24.06
N SER A 2 6.70 -4.15 23.31
CA SER A 2 7.17 -3.41 22.13
C SER A 2 6.28 -3.76 20.94
N TRP A 3 5.54 -2.79 20.42
CA TRP A 3 4.89 -2.88 19.12
C TRP A 3 5.99 -3.02 18.05
N ARG A 4 6.09 -4.20 17.41
CA ARG A 4 6.92 -4.37 16.22
C ARG A 4 6.19 -3.68 15.07
N SER A 5 6.91 -2.87 14.32
CA SER A 5 6.41 -1.88 13.34
C SER A 5 5.90 -2.47 12.03
N GLY A 6 5.31 -3.66 12.06
CA GLY A 6 4.57 -4.21 10.92
C GLY A 6 3.08 -4.16 11.23
N LEU A 7 2.25 -3.67 10.31
CA LEU A 7 0.86 -4.11 10.28
C LEU A 7 0.88 -5.52 9.66
N SER A 8 1.37 -6.52 10.40
CA SER A 8 1.04 -7.88 10.04
C SER A 8 -0.45 -8.00 10.28
N TRP A 9 -1.23 -8.32 9.24
CA TRP A 9 -2.63 -8.74 9.38
C TRP A 9 -2.73 -10.11 10.06
N GLU A 10 -1.86 -10.38 11.03
CA GLU A 10 -1.82 -11.58 11.85
C GLU A 10 -2.29 -11.25 13.26
N LEU A 11 -3.41 -11.90 13.61
CA LEU A 11 -3.89 -12.17 14.95
C LEU A 11 -4.54 -11.01 15.69
N VAL A 12 -5.59 -10.47 15.08
CA VAL A 12 -6.81 -10.23 15.86
C VAL A 12 -7.74 -11.40 15.57
N GLY A 13 -8.13 -12.14 16.61
CA GLY A 13 -9.04 -13.27 16.48
C GLY A 13 -10.33 -12.88 15.73
N PRO A 14 -11.15 -13.87 15.33
CA PRO A 14 -12.37 -13.65 14.55
C PRO A 14 -13.28 -12.53 15.10
N ASP A 15 -13.16 -12.21 16.39
CA ASP A 15 -14.00 -11.24 17.10
C ASP A 15 -13.52 -9.77 17.06
N LEU A 16 -12.28 -9.46 16.62
CA LEU A 16 -11.76 -8.07 16.62
C LEU A 16 -11.62 -7.44 15.23
N VAL A 17 -11.74 -8.22 14.15
CA VAL A 17 -11.98 -7.67 12.80
C VAL A 17 -13.43 -7.17 12.65
N LEU A 18 -14.28 -7.42 13.66
CA LEU A 18 -15.69 -7.05 13.67
C LEU A 18 -16.02 -5.75 14.42
N ASN A 19 -15.07 -5.08 15.08
CA ASN A 19 -15.37 -3.97 16.00
C ASN A 19 -14.72 -2.62 15.65
N TYR A 20 -14.73 -2.26 14.36
CA TYR A 20 -14.86 -0.85 13.99
C TYR A 20 -16.07 -0.71 13.06
N THR A 21 -17.24 -0.74 13.69
CA THR A 21 -18.55 -0.55 13.07
C THR A 21 -18.71 0.92 12.71
N ASP A 22 -18.36 1.26 11.47
CA ASP A 22 -19.33 1.98 10.65
C ASP A 22 -20.00 0.92 9.76
N SER A 23 -21.32 0.96 9.65
CA SER A 23 -22.18 -0.09 9.07
C SER A 23 -21.92 -0.40 7.59
N GLN A 24 -20.89 0.18 6.99
CA GLN A 24 -20.47 0.02 5.59
C GLN A 24 -19.26 -0.91 5.41
N CYS A 25 -18.59 -1.35 6.48
CA CYS A 25 -17.41 -2.23 6.39
C CYS A 25 -17.73 -3.74 6.43
N ILE A 26 -19.01 -4.14 6.52
CA ILE A 26 -19.42 -5.53 6.72
C ILE A 26 -19.76 -6.22 5.39
N LYS A 27 -18.79 -6.27 4.48
CA LYS A 27 -18.65 -7.28 3.41
C LYS A 27 -17.17 -7.58 3.06
N TRP A 28 -16.21 -6.98 3.78
CA TRP A 28 -14.77 -7.07 3.49
C TRP A 28 -14.08 -8.31 4.10
N LEU A 29 -14.83 -9.16 4.82
CA LEU A 29 -14.35 -10.33 5.57
C LEU A 29 -13.91 -11.53 4.71
N GLN A 30 -13.99 -11.44 3.39
CA GLN A 30 -13.45 -12.46 2.49
C GLN A 30 -12.15 -12.04 1.79
N PHE A 31 -11.59 -10.86 2.13
CA PHE A 31 -10.34 -10.33 1.56
C PHE A 31 -9.26 -10.08 2.60
N GLN A 32 -9.10 -11.01 3.56
CA GLN A 32 -7.93 -10.98 4.43
C GLN A 32 -6.65 -11.52 3.78
N HIS A 33 -6.67 -12.09 2.57
CA HIS A 33 -5.46 -12.73 2.02
C HIS A 33 -5.16 -12.42 0.55
N LEU A 34 -4.94 -11.14 0.28
CA LEU A 34 -4.08 -10.70 -0.82
C LEU A 34 -2.65 -10.67 -0.31
N VAL A 35 -2.04 -11.85 -0.29
CA VAL A 35 -0.85 -12.05 0.50
C VAL A 35 0.37 -11.73 -0.33
N HIS A 36 1.04 -10.67 0.10
CA HIS A 36 2.28 -10.22 -0.48
C HIS A 36 3.46 -11.03 0.03
N TYR A 37 4.41 -11.35 -0.84
CA TYR A 37 5.67 -11.99 -0.46
C TYR A 37 6.80 -10.99 -0.64
N SER A 38 7.59 -10.73 0.41
CA SER A 38 8.85 -9.97 0.31
C SER A 38 10.04 -10.91 0.47
N SER A 39 10.64 -11.39 -0.64
CA SER A 39 11.91 -12.12 -0.64
C SER A 39 13.13 -11.23 -0.43
N TYR A 40 13.23 -10.60 0.72
CA TYR A 40 14.54 -10.28 1.25
C TYR A 40 14.50 -10.24 2.76
N MET A 41 15.17 -11.22 3.38
CA MET A 41 15.41 -11.31 4.83
C MET A 41 14.13 -11.28 5.70
N GLY A 42 13.32 -12.34 5.68
CA GLY A 42 12.47 -12.68 6.85
C GLY A 42 11.18 -11.89 7.07
N HIS A 43 10.60 -11.27 6.05
CA HIS A 43 9.26 -10.68 6.11
C HIS A 43 8.16 -11.74 5.91
N GLY A 44 7.98 -12.59 6.93
CA GLY A 44 6.80 -13.45 7.07
C GLY A 44 5.57 -12.70 7.57
N ASP A 45 5.64 -11.39 7.68
CA ASP A 45 4.59 -10.50 8.21
C ASP A 45 3.37 -10.37 7.29
N HIS A 46 3.55 -10.56 5.98
CA HIS A 46 2.44 -10.58 5.02
C HIS A 46 1.99 -12.01 4.67
N ALA A 47 2.91 -12.96 4.51
CA ALA A 47 2.63 -14.31 4.01
C ALA A 47 2.83 -15.50 4.95
N GLY A 48 3.33 -15.25 6.16
CA GLY A 48 3.64 -16.31 7.13
C GLY A 48 2.41 -17.13 7.52
N GLY A 49 1.24 -16.50 7.58
CA GLY A 49 -0.01 -17.09 8.05
C GLY A 49 -0.71 -18.03 7.08
N ASN A 50 -0.39 -17.99 5.78
CA ASN A 50 -1.18 -18.66 4.75
C ASN A 50 -1.32 -20.16 4.96
N ASN A 51 -0.24 -20.84 5.30
CA ASN A 51 -0.27 -22.29 5.52
C ASN A 51 -1.11 -22.65 6.74
N LYS A 52 -1.07 -21.84 7.81
CA LYS A 52 -1.89 -22.05 9.00
C LYS A 52 -3.36 -21.81 8.69
N PHE A 53 -3.69 -20.79 7.91
CA PHE A 53 -5.07 -20.53 7.50
C PHE A 53 -5.64 -21.63 6.61
N LYS A 54 -4.85 -22.16 5.67
CA LYS A 54 -5.27 -23.31 4.86
C LYS A 54 -5.56 -24.56 5.69
N GLN A 55 -4.88 -24.76 6.81
CA GLN A 55 -5.22 -25.84 7.74
C GLN A 55 -6.57 -25.61 8.43
N LEU A 56 -6.92 -24.35 8.74
CA LEU A 56 -8.19 -23.98 9.37
C LEU A 56 -9.36 -23.97 8.38
N VAL A 57 -9.10 -23.60 7.12
CA VAL A 57 -10.10 -23.51 6.04
C VAL A 57 -9.53 -24.19 4.78
N PRO A 58 -9.68 -25.51 4.63
CA PRO A 58 -9.01 -26.27 3.57
C PRO A 58 -9.33 -25.82 2.13
N GLU A 59 -10.53 -25.31 1.89
CA GLU A 59 -10.99 -24.88 0.56
C GLU A 59 -10.70 -23.40 0.26
N ILE A 60 -10.00 -22.69 1.16
CA ILE A 60 -9.69 -21.28 0.95
C ILE A 60 -8.77 -21.09 -0.26
N LYS A 61 -9.15 -20.15 -1.14
CA LYS A 61 -8.29 -19.68 -2.21
C LYS A 61 -7.35 -18.60 -1.68
N VAL A 62 -6.07 -18.73 -2.03
CA VAL A 62 -5.02 -17.78 -1.68
C VAL A 62 -4.42 -17.27 -2.99
N TYR A 63 -4.63 -15.98 -3.25
CA TYR A 63 -4.18 -15.31 -4.47
C TYR A 63 -2.83 -14.63 -4.26
N GLY A 64 -1.94 -14.76 -5.25
CA GLY A 64 -0.62 -14.15 -5.24
C GLY A 64 -0.06 -13.94 -6.64
N GLY A 65 0.85 -12.97 -6.79
CA GLY A 65 1.48 -12.68 -8.08
C GLY A 65 2.20 -13.90 -8.65
N SER A 66 2.05 -14.15 -9.96
CA SER A 66 2.57 -15.36 -10.60
C SER A 66 4.10 -15.48 -10.57
N ILE A 67 4.77 -14.32 -10.52
CA ILE A 67 6.23 -14.13 -10.51
C ILE A 67 6.83 -14.42 -9.13
N ASP A 68 6.15 -14.01 -8.06
CA ASP A 68 6.65 -14.20 -6.70
C ASP A 68 6.28 -15.59 -6.18
N ASN A 69 7.14 -16.18 -5.36
CA ASN A 69 6.85 -17.45 -4.70
C ASN A 69 6.04 -17.22 -3.41
N VAL A 70 4.78 -16.81 -3.56
CA VAL A 70 3.89 -16.53 -2.43
C VAL A 70 3.58 -17.81 -1.66
N GLN A 71 4.02 -17.87 -0.39
CA GLN A 71 3.80 -19.02 0.47
C GLN A 71 2.31 -19.35 0.59
N GLY A 72 1.93 -20.61 0.41
CA GLY A 72 0.54 -21.06 0.55
C GLY A 72 -0.39 -20.65 -0.59
N CYS A 73 0.08 -19.89 -1.59
CA CYS A 73 -0.70 -19.51 -2.77
C CYS A 73 -1.28 -20.74 -3.48
N THR A 74 -2.57 -20.66 -3.82
CA THR A 74 -3.29 -21.69 -4.58
C THR A 74 -3.60 -21.22 -6.00
N ASP A 75 -3.79 -19.91 -6.18
CA ASP A 75 -4.25 -19.30 -7.42
C ASP A 75 -3.31 -18.14 -7.76
N LYS A 76 -2.46 -18.34 -8.77
CA LYS A 76 -1.57 -17.30 -9.26
C LYS A 76 -2.33 -16.29 -10.11
N VAL A 77 -1.99 -15.01 -9.97
CA VAL A 77 -2.57 -13.93 -10.77
C VAL A 77 -1.50 -13.11 -11.48
N GLU A 78 -1.88 -12.57 -12.62
CA GLU A 78 -1.10 -11.65 -13.45
C GLU A 78 -1.76 -10.27 -13.53
N ASN A 79 -1.09 -9.34 -14.19
CA ASN A 79 -1.66 -8.01 -14.43
C ASN A 79 -2.94 -8.12 -15.28
N GLY A 80 -4.01 -7.46 -14.82
CA GLY A 80 -5.28 -7.40 -15.53
C GLY A 80 -6.22 -8.56 -15.25
N ASP A 81 -5.79 -9.57 -14.49
CA ASP A 81 -6.66 -10.65 -14.05
C ASP A 81 -7.82 -10.09 -13.21
N LYS A 82 -9.01 -10.63 -13.47
CA LYS A 82 -10.23 -10.26 -12.78
C LYS A 82 -10.70 -11.39 -11.88
N LEU A 83 -10.93 -11.06 -10.63
CA LEU A 83 -11.51 -11.95 -9.63
C LEU A 83 -12.87 -11.39 -9.20
N SER A 84 -13.71 -12.25 -8.66
CA SER A 84 -15.00 -11.85 -8.09
C SER A 84 -15.14 -12.41 -6.70
N LEU A 85 -15.78 -11.61 -5.85
CA LEU A 85 -16.13 -12.01 -4.50
C LEU A 85 -17.64 -11.89 -4.32
N GLY A 86 -18.32 -13.04 -4.38
CA GLY A 86 -19.77 -13.06 -4.53
C GLY A 86 -20.21 -12.42 -5.85
N ALA A 87 -21.45 -11.91 -5.87
CA ALA A 87 -22.03 -11.31 -7.08
C ALA A 87 -21.67 -9.83 -7.27
N ASP A 88 -21.33 -9.12 -6.19
CA ASP A 88 -21.30 -7.66 -6.18
C ASP A 88 -19.88 -7.08 -6.21
N ILE A 89 -18.86 -7.85 -5.84
CA ILE A 89 -17.50 -7.33 -5.66
C ILE A 89 -16.60 -7.86 -6.79
N SER A 90 -16.01 -6.93 -7.53
CA SER A 90 -15.01 -7.17 -8.56
C SER A 90 -13.64 -6.72 -8.10
N ILE A 91 -12.64 -7.57 -8.30
CA ILE A 91 -11.24 -7.29 -8.00
C ILE A 91 -10.43 -7.35 -9.30
N LEU A 92 -9.62 -6.33 -9.54
CA LEU A 92 -8.66 -6.25 -10.63
C LEU A 92 -7.24 -6.33 -10.05
N SER A 93 -6.48 -7.32 -10.51
CA SER A 93 -5.06 -7.48 -10.19
C SER A 93 -4.24 -6.46 -10.99
N LEU A 94 -3.44 -5.66 -10.30
CA LEU A 94 -2.55 -4.64 -10.88
C LEU A 94 -1.11 -5.00 -10.56
N HIS A 95 -0.30 -5.31 -11.57
CA HIS A 95 1.12 -5.58 -11.36
C HIS A 95 1.87 -4.29 -11.10
N THR A 96 2.47 -4.20 -9.92
CA THR A 96 3.16 -3.02 -9.40
C THR A 96 4.59 -3.35 -8.95
N PRO A 97 5.45 -3.83 -9.88
CA PRO A 97 6.79 -4.29 -9.55
C PRO A 97 7.66 -3.15 -9.03
N CYS A 98 8.45 -3.42 -7.99
CA CYS A 98 9.67 -2.71 -7.62
C CYS A 98 10.13 -3.17 -6.23
N HIS A 99 9.21 -3.11 -5.26
CA HIS A 99 9.47 -3.61 -3.91
C HIS A 99 9.84 -5.09 -3.97
N THR A 100 9.02 -5.87 -4.65
CA THR A 100 9.36 -7.19 -5.18
C THR A 100 9.07 -7.21 -6.67
N ARG A 101 9.61 -8.21 -7.37
CA ARG A 101 9.40 -8.35 -8.82
C ARG A 101 7.97 -8.72 -9.19
N GLY A 102 7.31 -9.52 -8.35
CA GLY A 102 5.95 -10.02 -8.58
C GLY A 102 4.86 -9.27 -7.83
N HIS A 103 5.13 -8.07 -7.31
CA HIS A 103 4.17 -7.36 -6.49
C HIS A 103 2.85 -7.09 -7.24
N ILE A 104 1.72 -7.62 -6.77
CA ILE A 104 0.36 -7.28 -7.19
C ILE A 104 -0.31 -6.38 -6.15
N SER A 105 -0.85 -5.25 -6.61
CA SER A 105 -1.87 -4.46 -5.91
C SER A 105 -3.26 -4.88 -6.40
N TYR A 106 -4.29 -4.74 -5.57
CA TYR A 106 -5.63 -5.20 -5.94
C TYR A 106 -6.65 -4.08 -5.82
N TYR A 107 -7.23 -3.72 -6.95
CA TYR A 107 -8.27 -2.70 -7.05
C TYR A 107 -9.65 -3.35 -6.94
N VAL A 108 -10.44 -2.91 -5.96
CA VAL A 108 -11.72 -3.49 -5.59
C VAL A 108 -12.85 -2.49 -5.84
N SER A 109 -13.90 -2.93 -6.52
CA SER A 109 -15.06 -2.12 -6.92
C SER A 109 -16.33 -2.96 -6.93
N GLY A 110 -17.50 -2.33 -6.93
CA GLY A 110 -18.76 -3.01 -7.27
C GLY A 110 -19.95 -2.81 -6.31
N THR A 111 -19.76 -2.20 -5.14
CA THR A 111 -20.91 -1.73 -4.33
C THR A 111 -21.44 -0.42 -4.91
N GLU A 112 -22.67 -0.41 -5.39
CA GLU A 112 -23.34 0.79 -5.88
C GLU A 112 -23.37 1.88 -4.79
N GLY A 113 -22.93 3.09 -5.13
CA GLY A 113 -22.86 4.20 -4.17
C GLY A 113 -21.60 4.25 -3.29
N GLU A 114 -20.70 3.26 -3.36
CA GLU A 114 -19.42 3.30 -2.64
C GLU A 114 -18.24 3.66 -3.55
N HIS A 115 -17.28 4.40 -2.98
CA HIS A 115 -15.99 4.60 -3.63
C HIS A 115 -15.18 3.29 -3.67
N PRO A 116 -14.46 3.02 -4.76
CA PRO A 116 -13.60 1.85 -4.86
C PRO A 116 -12.45 1.91 -3.84
N ALA A 117 -11.76 0.79 -3.67
CA ALA A 117 -10.58 0.66 -2.81
C ALA A 117 -9.41 0.03 -3.57
N VAL A 118 -8.18 0.26 -3.11
CA VAL A 118 -6.99 -0.42 -3.61
C VAL A 118 -6.12 -0.87 -2.44
N PHE A 119 -5.75 -2.15 -2.46
CA PHE A 119 -4.80 -2.75 -1.52
C PHE A 119 -3.42 -2.74 -2.16
N THR A 120 -2.52 -1.92 -1.63
CA THR A 120 -1.25 -1.57 -2.29
C THR A 120 -0.04 -2.29 -1.73
N GLY A 121 -0.21 -3.12 -0.70
CA GLY A 121 0.88 -3.81 -0.02
C GLY A 121 2.01 -2.85 0.35
N ASP A 122 3.21 -3.20 -0.10
CA ASP A 122 4.42 -2.43 0.15
C ASP A 122 4.86 -1.62 -1.08
N THR A 123 4.08 -1.55 -2.16
CA THR A 123 4.31 -0.61 -3.27
C THR A 123 4.06 0.83 -2.80
N MET A 124 2.84 1.14 -2.38
CA MET A 124 2.42 2.48 -1.96
C MET A 124 2.02 2.47 -0.49
N PHE A 125 2.55 3.43 0.26
CA PHE A 125 2.10 3.76 1.62
C PHE A 125 1.48 5.15 1.63
N ILE A 126 0.73 5.47 2.67
CA ILE A 126 0.30 6.87 2.88
C ILE A 126 1.54 7.76 2.98
N ALA A 127 1.62 8.75 2.07
CA ALA A 127 2.73 9.67 1.88
C ALA A 127 4.11 9.01 1.64
N GLY A 128 4.14 7.75 1.18
CA GLY A 128 5.39 7.03 0.96
C GLY A 128 5.31 5.91 -0.08
N CYS A 129 6.42 5.21 -0.25
CA CYS A 129 6.51 3.99 -1.05
C CYS A 129 7.46 2.97 -0.41
N GLY A 130 7.40 1.74 -0.90
CA GLY A 130 8.33 0.66 -0.58
C GLY A 130 9.78 1.00 -0.89
N ARG A 131 10.69 0.28 -0.23
CA ARG A 131 12.08 0.20 -0.67
C ARG A 131 12.18 -0.60 -1.96
N PHE A 132 13.13 -0.26 -2.82
CA PHE A 132 13.33 -0.89 -4.12
C PHE A 132 14.25 -2.10 -3.96
N PHE A 133 13.76 -3.17 -3.33
CA PHE A 133 14.62 -4.34 -3.06
C PHE A 133 14.92 -5.12 -4.33
N GLU A 134 13.95 -5.26 -5.24
CA GLU A 134 14.08 -6.11 -6.42
C GLU A 134 13.70 -5.40 -7.72
N GLY A 135 13.76 -4.07 -7.74
CA GLY A 135 13.41 -3.28 -8.91
C GLY A 135 14.03 -1.90 -8.95
N THR A 136 13.59 -1.09 -9.92
CA THR A 136 14.20 0.19 -10.25
C THR A 136 13.26 1.37 -9.99
N ALA A 137 13.81 2.59 -10.03
CA ALA A 137 13.01 3.81 -9.94
C ALA A 137 12.00 3.93 -11.10
N GLU A 138 12.35 3.50 -12.31
CA GLU A 138 11.43 3.47 -13.45
C GLU A 138 10.24 2.55 -13.16
N GLN A 139 10.49 1.37 -12.59
CA GLN A 139 9.42 0.43 -12.22
C GLN A 139 8.53 0.98 -11.11
N MET A 140 9.11 1.65 -10.11
CA MET A 140 8.33 2.30 -9.06
C MET A 140 7.53 3.48 -9.60
N HIS A 141 8.09 4.31 -10.49
CA HIS A 141 7.37 5.40 -11.15
C HIS A 141 6.16 4.87 -11.93
N GLN A 142 6.39 3.83 -12.76
CA GLN A 142 5.32 3.17 -13.51
C GLN A 142 4.25 2.56 -12.58
N SER A 143 4.64 2.01 -11.45
CA SER A 143 3.71 1.45 -10.45
C SER A 143 2.90 2.54 -9.75
N LEU A 144 3.55 3.59 -9.24
CA LEU A 144 2.91 4.64 -8.46
C LEU A 144 2.16 5.65 -9.33
N CYS A 145 2.84 6.32 -10.24
CA CYS A 145 2.31 7.47 -10.97
C CYS A 145 1.40 7.05 -12.12
N VAL A 146 1.70 5.94 -12.79
CA VAL A 146 0.93 5.48 -13.96
C VAL A 146 -0.13 4.46 -13.55
N THR A 147 0.24 3.36 -12.91
CA THR A 147 -0.70 2.26 -12.64
C THR A 147 -1.68 2.61 -11.52
N LEU A 148 -1.16 2.93 -10.33
CA LEU A 148 -1.99 3.30 -9.17
C LEU A 148 -2.54 4.73 -9.30
N GLY A 149 -1.74 5.66 -9.81
CA GLY A 149 -2.10 7.07 -9.96
C GLY A 149 -3.20 7.34 -10.98
N SER A 150 -3.42 6.42 -11.93
CA SER A 150 -4.54 6.50 -12.90
C SER A 150 -5.87 5.98 -12.38
N LEU A 151 -5.90 5.40 -11.17
CA LEU A 151 -7.16 4.99 -10.53
C LEU A 151 -8.03 6.23 -10.23
N PRO A 152 -9.37 6.07 -10.11
CA PRO A 152 -10.24 7.18 -9.75
C PRO A 152 -9.75 7.90 -8.49
N LYS A 153 -9.71 9.23 -8.51
CA LYS A 153 -9.31 10.08 -7.38
C LYS A 153 -9.88 9.67 -6.01
N PRO A 154 -11.17 9.34 -5.86
CA PRO A 154 -11.73 8.96 -4.56
C PRO A 154 -11.41 7.51 -4.14
N THR A 155 -10.61 6.76 -4.91
CA THR A 155 -10.22 5.39 -4.56
C THR A 155 -9.50 5.38 -3.22
N ARG A 156 -10.02 4.60 -2.26
CA ARG A 156 -9.48 4.44 -0.91
C ARG A 156 -8.20 3.60 -0.95
N VAL A 157 -7.12 4.07 -0.35
CA VAL A 157 -5.82 3.38 -0.34
C VAL A 157 -5.62 2.64 1.00
N TYR A 158 -5.43 1.32 0.92
CA TYR A 158 -5.12 0.46 2.05
C TYR A 158 -3.72 -0.15 1.86
N CYS A 159 -2.75 0.38 2.59
CA CYS A 159 -1.35 -0.04 2.49
C CYS A 159 -0.93 -1.04 3.58
N GLY A 160 0.22 -1.68 3.37
CA GLY A 160 0.71 -2.78 4.21
C GLY A 160 1.25 -2.39 5.59
N HIS A 161 1.56 -1.11 5.84
CA HIS A 161 2.22 -0.68 7.08
C HIS A 161 1.79 0.69 7.58
N GLU A 162 1.85 0.86 8.90
CA GLU A 162 1.58 2.12 9.61
C GLU A 162 2.84 3.00 9.67
N TYR A 163 3.27 3.50 8.50
CA TYR A 163 4.45 4.37 8.36
C TYR A 163 4.11 5.85 8.16
N THR A 164 2.83 6.21 8.22
CA THR A 164 2.30 7.51 7.79
C THR A 164 2.96 8.70 8.45
N VAL A 165 3.13 8.70 9.78
CA VAL A 165 3.78 9.81 10.50
C VAL A 165 5.22 9.99 10.04
N LYS A 166 6.00 8.91 9.96
CA LYS A 166 7.40 8.96 9.51
C LYS A 166 7.52 9.34 8.03
N ASN A 167 6.59 8.87 7.19
CA ASN A 167 6.53 9.23 5.79
C ASN A 167 6.26 10.73 5.60
N LEU A 168 5.29 11.29 6.32
CA LEU A 168 4.96 12.72 6.26
C LEU A 168 6.06 13.61 6.84
N GLN A 169 6.70 13.21 7.94
CA GLN A 169 7.89 13.89 8.47
C GLN A 169 9.00 13.96 7.42
N PHE A 170 9.27 12.84 6.73
CA PHE A 170 10.22 12.84 5.61
C PHE A 170 9.72 13.72 4.44
N ALA A 171 8.44 13.67 4.09
CA ALA A 171 7.89 14.44 2.98
C ALA A 171 8.07 15.96 3.19
N LEU A 172 7.97 16.46 4.42
CA LEU A 172 8.29 17.86 4.77
C LEU A 172 9.76 18.22 4.55
N THR A 173 10.69 17.27 4.57
CA THR A 173 12.09 17.54 4.20
C THR A 173 12.27 17.77 2.69
N VAL A 174 11.35 17.24 1.87
CA VAL A 174 11.36 17.41 0.41
C VAL A 174 10.56 18.66 0.03
N GLU A 175 9.40 18.85 0.63
CA GLU A 175 8.49 19.97 0.33
C GLU A 175 8.07 20.72 1.61
N PRO A 176 8.96 21.50 2.25
CA PRO A 176 8.69 22.17 3.53
C PRO A 176 7.51 23.16 3.48
N ASP A 177 7.23 23.74 2.32
CA ASP A 177 6.19 24.75 2.12
C ASP A 177 4.83 24.14 1.72
N ASN A 178 4.73 22.81 1.58
CA ASN A 178 3.49 22.15 1.19
C ASN A 178 2.55 22.01 2.41
N GLY A 179 1.62 22.95 2.55
CA GLY A 179 0.66 23.00 3.65
C GLY A 179 -0.22 21.75 3.77
N LYS A 180 -0.48 21.02 2.68
CA LYS A 180 -1.25 19.76 2.73
C LYS A 180 -0.50 18.66 3.48
N ILE A 181 0.81 18.57 3.29
CA ILE A 181 1.66 17.61 4.01
C ILE A 181 1.67 17.95 5.51
N ALA A 182 1.83 19.23 5.87
CA ALA A 182 1.82 19.67 7.26
C ALA A 182 0.48 19.39 7.98
N GLN A 183 -0.65 19.64 7.28
CA GLN A 183 -1.98 19.34 7.79
C GLN A 183 -2.19 17.82 7.97
N LYS A 184 -1.82 17.01 6.98
CA LYS A 184 -1.93 15.55 7.05
C LYS A 184 -1.02 14.97 8.14
N LEU A 185 0.17 15.55 8.39
CA LEU A 185 1.05 15.15 9.49
C LEU A 185 0.38 15.39 10.84
N SER A 186 -0.17 16.59 11.06
CA SER A 186 -0.88 16.92 12.30
C SER A 186 -2.06 15.97 12.56
N TRP A 187 -2.82 15.66 11.51
CA TRP A 187 -3.90 14.68 11.57
C TRP A 187 -3.39 13.27 11.91
N ALA A 188 -2.30 12.82 11.27
CA ALA A 188 -1.74 11.50 11.48
C ALA A 188 -1.19 11.34 12.89
N GLU A 189 -0.48 12.34 13.41
CA GLU A 189 0.03 12.36 14.78
C GLU A 189 -1.11 12.27 15.81
N GLN A 190 -2.20 13.00 15.59
CA GLN A 190 -3.38 12.93 16.45
C GLN A 190 -4.05 11.54 16.38
N LYS A 191 -4.26 10.98 15.18
CA LYS A 191 -4.79 9.62 15.01
C LYS A 191 -3.96 8.59 15.76
N ARG A 192 -2.63 8.64 15.61
CA ARG A 192 -1.71 7.71 16.28
C ARG A 192 -1.68 7.89 17.79
N LYS A 193 -1.80 9.13 18.28
CA LYS A 193 -1.92 9.43 19.72
C LYS A 193 -3.18 8.82 20.32
N ASP A 194 -4.27 8.78 19.55
CA ASP A 194 -5.54 8.17 19.95
C ASP A 194 -5.58 6.64 19.74
N GLY A 195 -4.46 6.03 19.30
CA GLY A 195 -4.37 4.61 19.02
C GLY A 195 -5.13 4.15 17.76
N LEU A 196 -5.54 5.08 16.91
CA LEU A 196 -6.28 4.81 15.68
C LEU A 196 -5.34 4.64 14.48
N PRO A 197 -5.70 3.78 13.50
CA PRO A 197 -4.96 3.68 12.25
C PRO A 197 -5.10 4.96 11.41
N THR A 198 -4.13 5.22 10.55
CA THR A 198 -4.20 6.32 9.56
C THR A 198 -4.69 5.86 8.18
N ILE A 199 -4.99 4.58 8.01
CA ILE A 199 -5.66 4.07 6.80
C ILE A 199 -7.19 4.19 6.92
N PRO A 200 -7.91 4.30 5.80
CA PRO A 200 -7.39 4.56 4.45
C PRO A 200 -7.04 6.04 4.21
N SER A 201 -6.22 6.31 3.19
CA SER A 201 -6.19 7.60 2.48
C SER A 201 -6.97 7.50 1.15
N THR A 202 -6.84 8.47 0.25
CA THR A 202 -7.31 8.36 -1.14
C THR A 202 -6.20 8.63 -2.17
N ILE A 203 -6.39 8.17 -3.41
CA ILE A 203 -5.47 8.48 -4.51
C ILE A 203 -5.31 10.00 -4.70
N GLU A 204 -6.38 10.78 -4.52
CA GLU A 204 -6.31 12.24 -4.52
C GLU A 204 -5.39 12.79 -3.43
N GLU A 205 -5.52 12.32 -2.19
CA GLU A 205 -4.64 12.75 -1.09
C GLU A 205 -3.18 12.39 -1.34
N GLU A 206 -2.91 11.23 -1.95
CA GLU A 206 -1.54 10.82 -2.28
C GLU A 206 -0.91 11.72 -3.36
N TRP A 207 -1.67 12.15 -4.38
CA TRP A 207 -1.19 13.15 -5.35
C TRP A 207 -0.87 14.51 -4.69
N GLU A 208 -1.55 14.87 -3.60
CA GLU A 208 -1.32 16.11 -2.86
C GLU A 208 -0.14 16.03 -1.87
N THR A 209 0.15 14.84 -1.31
CA THR A 209 1.01 14.71 -0.12
C THR A 209 2.18 13.73 -0.25
N ASN A 210 2.15 12.80 -1.22
CA ASN A 210 3.17 11.76 -1.36
C ASN A 210 4.31 12.23 -2.27
N PRO A 211 5.53 12.47 -1.75
CA PRO A 211 6.63 12.99 -2.55
C PRO A 211 7.04 12.06 -3.69
N PHE A 212 6.76 10.75 -3.58
CA PHE A 212 7.05 9.77 -4.63
C PHE A 212 6.04 9.78 -5.78
N MET A 213 4.81 10.22 -5.55
CA MET A 213 3.83 10.44 -6.61
C MET A 213 3.97 11.82 -7.26
N ARG A 214 4.68 12.74 -6.62
CA ARG A 214 4.76 14.15 -7.07
C ARG A 214 5.99 14.44 -7.93
N VAL A 215 6.75 13.41 -8.30
CA VAL A 215 8.03 13.52 -9.03
C VAL A 215 7.90 14.06 -10.46
N ASP A 216 6.70 14.02 -11.04
CA ASP A 216 6.42 14.64 -12.35
C ASP A 216 6.31 16.17 -12.26
N LEU A 217 6.20 16.74 -11.06
CA LEU A 217 6.15 18.19 -10.87
C LEU A 217 7.56 18.78 -10.93
N GLN A 218 7.75 19.78 -11.80
CA GLN A 218 9.03 20.50 -11.92
C GLN A 218 9.53 21.05 -10.58
N VAL A 219 8.62 21.56 -9.74
CA VAL A 219 8.98 22.10 -8.41
C VAL A 219 9.60 21.04 -7.50
N VAL A 220 9.17 19.77 -7.59
CA VAL A 220 9.75 18.67 -6.81
C VAL A 220 11.11 18.30 -7.38
N GLN A 221 11.23 18.20 -8.69
CA GLN A 221 12.49 17.91 -9.38
C GLN A 221 13.57 18.97 -9.06
N ASP A 222 13.21 20.24 -9.10
CA ASP A 222 14.10 21.36 -8.75
C ASP A 222 14.56 21.29 -7.29
N LYS A 223 13.65 20.98 -6.34
CA LYS A 223 13.98 20.84 -4.91
C LYS A 223 14.96 19.69 -4.64
N VAL A 224 14.98 18.66 -5.48
CA VAL A 224 15.93 17.54 -5.34
C VAL A 224 17.13 17.62 -6.29
N GLY A 225 17.16 18.60 -7.20
CA GLY A 225 18.27 18.82 -8.14
C GLY A 225 18.29 17.86 -9.32
N CYS A 226 17.14 17.31 -9.71
CA CYS A 226 17.00 16.35 -10.80
C CYS A 226 16.31 16.99 -12.02
N LYS A 227 16.42 16.36 -13.20
CA LYS A 227 15.84 16.89 -14.45
C LYS A 227 14.80 15.96 -15.07
N SER A 228 14.48 14.87 -14.41
CA SER A 228 13.46 13.93 -14.83
C SER A 228 12.72 13.33 -13.63
N PRO A 229 11.48 12.85 -13.82
CA PRO A 229 10.70 12.20 -12.76
C PRO A 229 11.40 10.98 -12.17
N THR A 230 12.01 10.15 -13.02
CA THR A 230 12.74 8.95 -12.61
C THR A 230 13.95 9.26 -11.75
N GLU A 231 14.78 10.23 -12.16
CA GLU A 231 15.93 10.68 -11.37
C GLU A 231 15.47 11.24 -10.01
N ALA A 232 14.42 12.07 -10.01
CA ALA A 232 13.85 12.62 -8.78
C ALA A 232 13.33 11.52 -7.84
N LEU A 233 12.66 10.51 -8.39
CA LEU A 233 12.15 9.37 -7.61
C LEU A 233 13.28 8.56 -6.98
N GLN A 234 14.34 8.26 -7.75
CA GLN A 234 15.53 7.58 -7.26
C GLN A 234 16.21 8.38 -6.14
N GLU A 235 16.38 9.69 -6.34
CA GLU A 235 17.02 10.59 -5.37
C GLU A 235 16.21 10.69 -4.08
N ILE A 236 14.88 10.91 -4.17
CA ILE A 236 13.99 10.96 -2.99
C ILE A 236 14.03 9.63 -2.23
N ARG A 237 14.06 8.49 -2.95
CA ARG A 237 14.17 7.16 -2.31
C ARG A 237 15.47 7.02 -1.55
N GLN A 238 16.59 7.41 -2.16
CA GLN A 238 17.92 7.36 -1.52
C GLN A 238 17.99 8.28 -0.30
N ARG A 239 17.42 9.48 -0.37
CA ARG A 239 17.30 10.38 0.79
C ARG A 239 16.49 9.72 1.90
N LYS A 240 15.34 9.12 1.59
CA LYS A 240 14.49 8.44 2.59
C LYS A 240 15.16 7.23 3.23
N ASP A 241 15.97 6.49 2.47
CA ASP A 241 16.68 5.32 2.99
C ASP A 241 17.80 5.67 3.97
N ASN A 242 18.39 6.87 3.82
CA ASN A 242 19.42 7.40 4.71
C ASN A 242 18.87 8.32 5.80
N TRP A 243 17.59 8.69 5.72
CA TRP A 243 16.93 9.56 6.69
C TRP A 243 16.69 8.81 8.00
N ARG A 244 17.16 9.37 9.12
CA ARG A 244 17.14 8.72 10.44
C ARG A 244 15.95 9.06 11.32
N GLY A 245 14.98 9.79 10.77
CA GLY A 245 13.76 10.13 11.47
C GLY A 245 13.89 11.24 12.48
#